data_AF-A0A524DML2-F1
#
_entry.id   AF-A0A524DML2-F1
#
_cell.length_a   1.000
_cell.length_b   1.000
_cell.length_c   1.000
_cell.angle_alpha   90.00
_cell.angle_beta   90.00
_cell.angle_gamma   90.00
#
_symmetry.space_group_name_H-M   'P 1'
#
loop_
_entity.id
_entity.type
_entity.pdbx_description
1 polymer ?
#
loop_
_entity_poly.entity_id
_entity_poly.type
_entity_poly.pdbx_seq_one_letter_code
_entity_poly.pdbx_strand_id
1 'polypeptide(L)'
;MLIASPALIFVAIGLIYSGIILGEWWLLGAVISYYVVFFIVETRILCSHCPYYSEEGIILHCPANHGFIKFFRYHPEPLSTIEEILVILGFALFAIVPFAAMCYSIIKFGFSKSQYNENVLITFLVIHSLTLVSIGIFLVLLIAKICTRCVNFSCPWNGVPKEIVDSYLQKNNYMREAWLKAGYKIDKDD
;
A
#
# COMPACT_ATOMS: atom_id res chain seq x y z
N MET A 1 -3.60 3.25 -8.55
CA MET A 1 -2.15 3.49 -8.39
C MET A 1 -1.73 4.95 -8.57
N LEU A 2 -2.45 5.76 -9.38
CA LEU A 2 -2.07 7.14 -9.72
C LEU A 2 -1.73 8.04 -8.51
N ILE A 3 -2.39 7.84 -7.37
CA ILE A 3 -2.23 8.66 -6.16
C ILE A 3 -0.92 8.33 -5.42
N ALA A 4 -0.46 7.07 -5.49
CA ALA A 4 0.82 6.65 -4.89
C ALA A 4 2.02 6.95 -5.79
N SER A 5 1.79 7.23 -7.08
CA SER A 5 2.83 7.41 -8.08
C SER A 5 3.88 8.47 -7.71
N PRO A 6 3.52 9.67 -7.19
CA PRO A 6 4.53 10.66 -6.81
C PRO A 6 5.51 10.16 -5.75
N ALA A 7 5.00 9.49 -4.69
CA ALA A 7 5.85 8.94 -3.64
C ALA A 7 6.80 7.85 -4.18
N LEU A 8 6.28 6.92 -5.00
CA LEU A 8 7.08 5.87 -5.63
C LEU A 8 8.17 6.44 -6.55
N ILE A 9 7.85 7.51 -7.29
CA ILE A 9 8.82 8.18 -8.17
C ILE A 9 9.97 8.78 -7.35
N PHE A 10 9.68 9.52 -6.28
CA PHE A 10 10.75 10.13 -5.47
C PHE A 10 11.59 9.08 -4.72
N VAL A 11 10.99 7.99 -4.23
CA VAL A 11 11.73 6.84 -3.70
C VAL A 11 12.67 6.26 -4.75
N ALA A 12 12.17 6.00 -5.97
CA ALA A 12 12.97 5.45 -7.05
C ALA A 12 14.13 6.38 -7.44
N ILE A 13 13.87 7.69 -7.60
CA ILE A 13 14.91 8.69 -7.90
C ILE A 13 15.98 8.68 -6.79
N GLY A 14 15.57 8.69 -5.51
CA GLY A 14 16.50 8.66 -4.39
C GLY A 14 17.40 7.42 -4.39
N LEU A 15 16.83 6.24 -4.62
CA LEU A 15 17.57 4.98 -4.63
C LEU A 15 18.47 4.83 -5.86
N ILE A 16 18.02 5.26 -7.03
CA ILE A 16 18.85 5.32 -8.24
C ILE A 16 20.02 6.27 -8.03
N TYR A 17 19.77 7.44 -7.46
CA TYR A 17 20.81 8.41 -7.15
C TYR A 17 21.82 7.85 -6.14
N SER A 18 21.37 7.14 -5.10
CA SER A 18 22.25 6.37 -4.20
C SER A 18 23.08 5.33 -4.93
N GLY A 19 22.49 4.58 -5.88
CA GLY A 19 23.20 3.59 -6.69
C GLY A 19 24.31 4.21 -7.54
N ILE A 20 24.05 5.36 -8.17
CA ILE A 20 25.01 6.06 -9.02
C ILE A 20 26.15 6.67 -8.20
N ILE A 21 25.83 7.36 -7.09
CA ILE A 21 26.81 8.12 -6.32
C ILE A 21 27.60 7.22 -5.37
N LEU A 22 26.93 6.29 -4.67
CA LEU A 22 27.54 5.46 -3.63
C LEU A 22 27.93 4.06 -4.15
N GLY A 23 27.52 3.69 -5.37
CA GLY A 23 27.72 2.34 -5.92
C GLY A 23 26.77 1.28 -5.35
N GLU A 24 25.79 1.67 -4.55
CA GLU A 24 24.97 0.75 -3.72
C GLU A 24 23.69 0.29 -4.43
N TRP A 25 23.83 -0.33 -5.60
CA TRP A 25 22.69 -0.81 -6.40
C TRP A 25 21.83 -1.87 -5.70
N TRP A 26 22.37 -2.56 -4.69
CA TRP A 26 21.61 -3.54 -3.92
C TRP A 26 20.44 -2.92 -3.17
N LEU A 27 20.50 -1.64 -2.78
CA LEU A 27 19.38 -0.93 -2.13
C LEU A 27 18.18 -0.85 -3.07
N LEU A 28 18.43 -0.47 -4.33
CA LEU A 28 17.40 -0.40 -5.36
C LEU A 28 16.82 -1.80 -5.62
N GLY A 29 17.69 -2.81 -5.76
CA GLY A 29 17.26 -4.20 -5.94
C GLY A 29 16.41 -4.73 -4.79
N ALA A 30 16.78 -4.43 -3.54
CA ALA A 30 16.05 -4.85 -2.35
C ALA A 30 14.67 -4.18 -2.22
N VAL A 31 14.57 -2.89 -2.56
CA VAL A 31 13.28 -2.18 -2.52
C VAL A 31 12.36 -2.66 -3.65
N ILE A 32 12.89 -2.87 -4.86
CA ILE A 32 12.10 -3.41 -5.98
C ILE A 32 11.60 -4.82 -5.66
N SER A 33 12.48 -5.70 -5.18
CA SER A 33 12.10 -7.08 -4.86
C SER A 33 11.04 -7.11 -3.76
N TYR A 34 11.19 -6.26 -2.74
CA TYR A 34 10.21 -6.08 -1.69
C TYR A 34 8.86 -5.61 -2.25
N TYR A 35 8.82 -4.58 -3.13
CA TYR A 35 7.54 -4.11 -3.70
C TYR A 35 6.86 -5.14 -4.58
N VAL A 36 7.61 -5.91 -5.37
CA VAL A 36 7.04 -7.01 -6.16
C VAL A 36 6.38 -8.04 -5.24
N VAL A 37 7.09 -8.48 -4.20
CA VAL A 37 6.56 -9.44 -3.23
C VAL A 37 5.35 -8.85 -2.50
N PHE A 38 5.45 -7.61 -2.03
CA PHE A 38 4.36 -6.92 -1.34
C PHE A 38 3.10 -6.85 -2.21
N PHE A 39 3.21 -6.44 -3.48
CA PHE A 39 2.03 -6.34 -4.34
C PHE A 39 1.43 -7.70 -4.69
N ILE A 40 2.23 -8.77 -4.83
CA ILE A 40 1.68 -10.12 -5.00
C ILE A 40 0.91 -10.55 -3.74
N VAL A 41 1.51 -10.35 -2.56
CA VAL A 41 0.91 -10.70 -1.27
C VAL A 41 -0.34 -9.87 -0.98
N GLU A 42 -0.28 -8.56 -1.19
CA GLU A 42 -1.40 -7.64 -1.03
C GLU A 42 -2.54 -7.98 -1.99
N THR A 43 -2.23 -8.36 -3.23
CA THR A 43 -3.27 -8.79 -4.18
C THR A 43 -3.96 -10.07 -3.69
N ARG A 44 -3.20 -11.00 -3.09
CA ARG A 44 -3.73 -12.25 -2.53
C ARG A 44 -4.53 -12.07 -1.26
N ILE A 45 -4.10 -11.19 -0.37
CA ILE A 45 -4.64 -11.11 0.98
C ILE A 45 -5.69 -10.01 1.08
N LEU A 46 -5.47 -8.87 0.40
CA LEU A 46 -6.35 -7.72 0.51
C LEU A 46 -7.25 -7.57 -0.72
N CYS A 47 -6.67 -7.54 -1.92
CA CYS A 47 -7.46 -7.26 -3.12
C CYS A 47 -8.46 -8.36 -3.44
N SER A 48 -8.10 -9.64 -3.26
CA SER A 48 -9.02 -10.76 -3.54
C SER A 48 -10.25 -10.78 -2.64
N HIS A 49 -10.29 -10.02 -1.56
CA HIS A 49 -11.48 -9.89 -0.70
C HIS A 49 -12.43 -8.76 -1.12
N CYS A 50 -11.99 -7.90 -2.04
CA CYS A 50 -12.75 -6.74 -2.49
C CYS A 50 -13.72 -7.08 -3.62
N PRO A 51 -14.98 -6.60 -3.60
CA PRO A 51 -15.93 -6.76 -4.70
C PRO A 51 -15.41 -6.32 -6.08
N TYR A 52 -14.53 -5.32 -6.18
CA TYR A 52 -13.90 -4.95 -7.47
C TYR A 52 -13.09 -6.10 -8.10
N TYR A 53 -12.67 -7.07 -7.30
CA TYR A 53 -11.91 -8.23 -7.76
C TYR A 53 -12.79 -9.27 -8.46
N SER A 54 -14.11 -9.26 -8.21
CA SER A 54 -15.05 -10.20 -8.83
C SER A 54 -15.47 -9.80 -10.25
N GLU A 55 -15.16 -8.57 -10.67
CA GLU A 55 -15.41 -8.09 -12.03
C GLU A 55 -14.73 -8.99 -13.07
N GLU A 56 -15.30 -9.05 -14.27
CA GLU A 56 -14.71 -9.79 -15.38
C GLU A 56 -13.35 -9.23 -15.81
N GLY A 57 -12.55 -10.08 -16.45
CA GLY A 57 -11.23 -9.72 -16.96
C GLY A 57 -10.10 -9.77 -15.93
N ILE A 58 -8.87 -9.68 -16.42
CA ILE A 58 -7.64 -9.87 -15.63
C ILE A 58 -7.15 -8.60 -14.94
N ILE A 59 -7.72 -7.43 -15.28
CA ILE A 59 -7.29 -6.13 -14.76
C ILE A 59 -8.26 -5.68 -13.66
N LEU A 60 -7.71 -5.20 -12.55
CA LEU A 60 -8.46 -4.66 -11.43
C LEU A 60 -8.83 -3.19 -11.69
N HIS A 61 -10.11 -2.84 -11.55
CA HIS A 61 -10.62 -1.47 -11.69
C HIS A 61 -10.87 -0.75 -10.36
N CYS A 62 -10.14 -1.14 -9.31
CA CYS A 62 -10.23 -0.52 -7.98
C CYS A 62 -9.59 0.89 -7.96
N PRO A 63 -10.20 1.93 -7.35
CA PRO A 63 -9.59 3.26 -7.25
C PRO A 63 -8.17 3.27 -6.65
N ALA A 64 -7.90 2.42 -5.65
CA ALA A 64 -6.60 2.32 -5.01
C ALA A 64 -5.56 1.62 -5.90
N ASN A 65 -5.88 0.43 -6.41
CA ASN A 65 -4.95 -0.46 -7.14
C ASN A 65 -5.34 -0.68 -8.61
N HIS A 66 -5.91 0.35 -9.26
CA HIS A 66 -6.28 0.27 -10.67
C HIS A 66 -5.10 -0.16 -11.53
N GLY A 67 -5.33 -1.09 -12.46
CA GLY A 67 -4.32 -1.62 -13.38
C GLY A 67 -3.60 -2.89 -12.87
N PHE A 68 -3.88 -3.33 -11.64
CA PHE A 68 -3.26 -4.54 -11.10
C PHE A 68 -3.83 -5.80 -11.74
N ILE A 69 -2.98 -6.83 -11.87
CA ILE A 69 -3.38 -8.12 -12.44
C ILE A 69 -4.01 -9.00 -11.36
N LYS A 70 -5.18 -9.56 -11.67
CA LYS A 70 -5.91 -10.50 -10.80
C LYS A 70 -5.30 -11.91 -10.92
N PHE A 71 -4.27 -12.20 -10.12
CA PHE A 71 -3.60 -13.50 -10.12
C PHE A 71 -4.37 -14.61 -9.36
N PHE A 72 -5.22 -14.23 -8.42
CA PHE A 72 -5.84 -15.14 -7.45
C PHE A 72 -7.34 -15.29 -7.69
N ARG A 73 -7.97 -16.17 -6.92
CA ARG A 73 -9.43 -16.32 -6.93
C ARG A 73 -10.06 -15.29 -6.00
N TYR A 74 -11.29 -14.91 -6.29
CA TYR A 74 -12.08 -14.03 -5.43
C TYR A 74 -12.49 -14.74 -4.12
N HIS A 75 -12.39 -14.03 -3.00
CA HIS A 75 -12.58 -14.49 -1.63
C HIS A 75 -13.46 -13.47 -0.86
N PRO A 76 -14.79 -13.45 -1.08
CA PRO A 76 -15.68 -12.42 -0.54
C PRO A 76 -15.76 -12.35 0.99
N GLU A 77 -15.30 -13.38 1.70
CA GLU A 77 -15.25 -13.44 3.16
C GLU A 77 -14.44 -12.27 3.76
N PRO A 78 -14.72 -11.86 5.01
CA PRO A 78 -13.86 -10.89 5.68
C PRO A 78 -12.46 -11.49 5.90
N LEU A 79 -11.44 -10.62 5.93
CA LEU A 79 -10.07 -11.01 6.29
C LEU A 79 -10.05 -11.78 7.62
N SER A 80 -9.32 -12.88 7.65
CA SER A 80 -8.98 -13.55 8.91
C SER A 80 -8.02 -12.70 9.75
N THR A 81 -7.94 -12.94 11.05
CA THR A 81 -7.03 -12.21 11.95
C THR A 81 -5.56 -12.29 11.52
N ILE A 82 -5.13 -13.43 10.97
CA ILE A 82 -3.76 -13.60 10.47
C ILE A 82 -3.54 -12.73 9.23
N GLU A 83 -4.48 -12.74 8.29
CA GLU A 83 -4.43 -11.92 7.09
C GLU A 83 -4.44 -10.43 7.42
N GLU A 84 -5.24 -10.03 8.40
CA GLU A 84 -5.29 -8.66 8.93
C GLU A 84 -3.90 -8.21 9.45
N ILE A 85 -3.26 -9.02 10.29
CA ILE A 85 -1.92 -8.75 10.82
C ILE A 85 -0.89 -8.68 9.69
N LEU A 86 -0.94 -9.60 8.72
CA LEU A 86 0.00 -9.62 7.59
C LEU A 86 -0.16 -8.38 6.71
N VAL A 87 -1.40 -7.91 6.51
CA VAL A 87 -1.69 -6.67 5.78
C VAL A 87 -1.10 -5.47 6.54
N ILE A 88 -1.36 -5.35 7.85
CA ILE A 88 -0.80 -4.26 8.68
C ILE A 88 0.72 -4.26 8.61
N LEU A 89 1.35 -5.42 8.83
CA LEU A 89 2.81 -5.56 8.76
C LEU A 89 3.34 -5.24 7.37
N GLY A 90 2.65 -5.70 6.32
CA GLY A 90 2.98 -5.43 4.93
C GLY A 90 3.04 -3.93 4.66
N PHE A 91 1.99 -3.17 4.96
CA PHE A 91 1.97 -1.73 4.75
C PHE A 91 2.96 -0.98 5.65
N ALA A 92 3.20 -1.44 6.89
CA ALA A 92 4.22 -0.87 7.75
C ALA A 92 5.63 -1.03 7.12
N LEU A 93 5.97 -2.23 6.65
CA LEU A 93 7.23 -2.48 5.94
C LEU A 93 7.30 -1.69 4.63
N PHE A 94 6.17 -1.47 3.96
CA PHE A 94 6.11 -0.73 2.70
C PHE A 94 6.55 0.73 2.86
N ALA A 95 6.27 1.32 4.03
CA ALA A 95 6.77 2.64 4.39
C ALA A 95 8.20 2.57 4.97
N ILE A 96 8.48 1.63 5.88
CA ILE A 96 9.73 1.58 6.64
C ILE A 96 10.94 1.23 5.77
N VAL A 97 10.83 0.23 4.90
CA VAL A 97 11.95 -0.27 4.08
C VAL A 97 12.55 0.82 3.17
N PRO A 98 11.77 1.51 2.31
CA PRO A 98 12.32 2.57 1.46
C PRO A 98 12.82 3.76 2.29
N PHE A 99 12.14 4.11 3.39
CA PHE A 99 12.57 5.18 4.28
C PHE A 99 13.94 4.87 4.92
N ALA A 100 14.11 3.66 5.46
CA ALA A 100 15.36 3.20 6.04
C ALA A 100 16.50 3.18 5.00
N ALA A 101 16.24 2.74 3.78
CA ALA A 101 17.22 2.75 2.68
C ALA A 101 17.70 4.18 2.33
N MET A 102 16.78 5.15 2.34
CA MET A 102 17.13 6.56 2.12
C MET A 102 17.89 7.15 3.31
N CYS A 103 17.47 6.88 4.55
CA CYS A 103 18.20 7.31 5.74
C CYS A 103 19.62 6.75 5.78
N TYR A 104 19.80 5.46 5.45
CA TYR A 104 21.10 4.83 5.30
C TYR A 104 21.99 5.61 4.32
N SER A 105 21.45 6.01 3.17
CA SER A 105 22.18 6.77 2.15
C SER A 105 22.62 8.15 2.67
N ILE A 106 21.75 8.86 3.39
CA ILE A 106 22.06 10.17 4.01
C ILE A 106 23.15 10.02 5.08
N ILE A 107 23.02 9.02 5.96
CA ILE A 107 23.98 8.77 7.04
C ILE A 107 25.36 8.47 6.46
N LYS A 108 25.45 7.55 5.50
CA LYS A 108 26.71 7.18 4.85
C LYS A 108 27.37 8.39 4.19
N PHE A 109 26.59 9.23 3.52
CA PHE A 109 27.08 10.48 2.95
C PHE A 109 27.61 11.43 4.02
N GLY A 110 26.84 11.65 5.10
CA GLY A 110 27.21 12.55 6.19
C GLY A 110 28.52 12.18 6.88
N PHE A 111 28.86 10.89 6.95
CA PHE A 111 30.13 10.41 7.49
C PHE A 111 31.28 10.37 6.47
N SER A 112 30.99 10.49 5.17
CA SER A 112 31.96 10.44 4.07
C SER A 112 32.33 11.83 3.52
N LYS A 113 32.17 12.90 4.33
CA LYS A 113 32.36 14.33 3.96
C LYS A 113 33.63 14.66 3.18
N SER A 114 34.69 13.85 3.28
CA SER A 114 35.94 14.05 2.54
C SER A 114 35.85 13.74 1.03
N GLN A 115 34.83 13.00 0.57
CA GLN A 115 34.83 12.42 -0.78
C GLN A 115 33.84 13.10 -1.75
N TYR A 116 32.87 13.87 -1.26
CA TYR A 116 31.76 14.37 -2.08
C TYR A 116 31.43 15.84 -1.82
N ASN A 117 30.96 16.53 -2.87
CA ASN A 117 30.54 17.94 -2.83
C ASN A 117 29.29 18.13 -1.95
N GLU A 118 29.24 19.20 -1.14
CA GLU A 118 28.11 19.58 -0.28
C GLU A 118 26.76 19.63 -1.03
N ASN A 119 26.78 19.98 -2.31
CA ASN A 119 25.60 19.99 -3.17
C ASN A 119 24.91 18.62 -3.28
N VAL A 120 25.66 17.52 -3.15
CA VAL A 120 25.11 16.16 -3.20
C VAL A 120 24.29 15.86 -1.95
N LEU A 121 24.75 16.29 -0.76
CA LEU A 121 23.99 16.13 0.47
C LEU A 121 22.66 16.89 0.42
N ILE A 122 22.71 18.15 -0.04
CA ILE A 122 21.52 18.98 -0.19
C ILE A 122 20.52 18.30 -1.13
N THR A 123 21.01 17.72 -2.23
CA THR A 123 20.17 16.97 -3.17
C THR A 123 19.48 15.78 -2.50
N PHE A 124 20.22 14.97 -1.71
CA PHE A 124 19.63 13.86 -0.95
C PHE A 124 18.57 14.32 0.05
N LEU A 125 18.84 15.39 0.80
CA LEU A 125 17.89 15.95 1.75
C LEU A 125 16.62 16.44 1.06
N VAL A 126 16.75 17.14 -0.07
CA VAL A 126 15.60 17.60 -0.86
C VAL A 126 14.76 16.42 -1.37
N ILE A 127 15.38 15.40 -1.96
CA ILE A 127 14.66 14.21 -2.45
C ILE A 127 13.95 13.49 -1.29
N HIS A 128 14.60 13.39 -0.14
CA HIS A 128 14.03 12.76 1.05
C HIS A 128 12.83 13.55 1.59
N SER A 129 12.94 14.88 1.70
CA SER A 129 11.81 15.74 2.09
C SER A 129 10.64 15.64 1.12
N LEU A 130 10.90 15.67 -0.20
CA LEU A 130 9.85 15.49 -1.22
C LEU A 130 9.18 14.12 -1.13
N THR A 131 9.94 13.08 -0.82
CA THR A 131 9.42 11.74 -0.58
C THR A 131 8.47 11.72 0.62
N LEU A 132 8.89 12.29 1.76
CA LEU A 132 8.07 12.35 2.97
C LEU A 132 6.77 13.14 2.76
N VAL A 133 6.86 14.30 2.11
CA VAL A 133 5.68 15.12 1.76
C VAL A 133 4.74 14.33 0.85
N SER A 134 5.26 13.64 -0.16
CA SER A 134 4.46 12.84 -1.09
C SER A 134 3.78 11.65 -0.40
N ILE A 135 4.47 10.95 0.50
CA ILE A 135 3.89 9.89 1.33
C ILE A 135 2.79 10.45 2.23
N GLY A 136 3.02 11.59 2.89
CA GLY A 136 2.03 12.25 3.73
C GLY A 136 0.75 12.60 2.96
N ILE A 137 0.90 13.22 1.78
CA ILE A 137 -0.23 13.52 0.89
C ILE A 137 -0.95 12.23 0.48
N PHE A 138 -0.22 11.21 0.08
CA PHE A 138 -0.79 9.90 -0.29
C PHE A 138 -1.62 9.32 0.85
N LEU A 139 -1.08 9.27 2.08
CA LEU A 139 -1.78 8.72 3.24
C LEU A 139 -3.05 9.51 3.58
N VAL A 140 -2.98 10.85 3.52
CA VAL A 140 -4.15 11.71 3.76
C VAL A 140 -5.23 11.44 2.70
N LEU A 141 -4.87 11.39 1.42
CA LEU A 141 -5.83 11.10 0.35
C LEU A 141 -6.42 9.69 0.47
N LEU A 142 -5.59 8.70 0.76
CA LEU A 142 -6.02 7.32 0.93
C LEU A 142 -7.01 7.20 2.10
N ILE A 143 -6.63 7.64 3.30
CA ILE A 143 -7.44 7.50 4.51
C ILE A 143 -8.70 8.36 4.43
N ALA A 144 -8.58 9.64 4.08
CA ALA A 144 -9.69 10.57 4.16
C ALA A 144 -10.69 10.45 2.99
N LYS A 145 -10.23 10.02 1.79
CA LYS A 145 -11.07 10.04 0.57
C LYS A 145 -11.41 8.65 0.04
N ILE A 146 -10.50 7.67 0.16
CA ILE A 146 -10.70 6.33 -0.39
C ILE A 146 -11.24 5.39 0.69
N CYS A 147 -10.54 5.27 1.82
CA CYS A 147 -10.88 4.29 2.86
C CYS A 147 -12.25 4.50 3.51
N THR A 148 -12.74 5.74 3.54
CA THR A 148 -14.09 6.11 4.06
C THR A 148 -15.23 5.74 3.12
N ARG A 149 -14.93 5.29 1.89
CA ARG A 149 -15.90 4.90 0.87
C ARG A 149 -15.56 3.57 0.21
N CYS A 150 -14.57 2.87 0.75
CA CYS A 150 -14.05 1.63 0.19
C CYS A 150 -14.99 0.47 0.51
N VAL A 151 -15.29 -0.35 -0.50
CA VAL A 151 -16.16 -1.54 -0.35
C VAL A 151 -15.41 -2.78 0.15
N ASN A 152 -14.09 -2.69 0.36
CA ASN A 152 -13.33 -3.72 1.07
C ASN A 152 -13.45 -3.50 2.58
N PHE A 153 -14.61 -3.85 3.14
CA PHE A 153 -15.00 -3.50 4.51
C PHE A 153 -14.17 -4.19 5.60
N SER A 154 -13.52 -5.31 5.31
CA SER A 154 -12.67 -6.01 6.27
C SER A 154 -11.26 -5.43 6.38
N CYS A 155 -10.89 -4.48 5.52
CA CYS A 155 -9.56 -3.84 5.56
C CYS A 155 -9.37 -3.08 6.88
N PRO A 156 -8.21 -3.19 7.57
CA PRO A 156 -7.94 -2.51 8.85
C PRO A 156 -8.10 -0.99 8.83
N TRP A 157 -7.88 -0.38 7.66
CA TRP A 157 -7.99 1.07 7.48
C TRP A 157 -9.36 1.49 6.95
N ASN A 158 -10.28 0.56 6.70
CA ASN A 158 -11.62 0.90 6.25
C ASN A 158 -12.34 1.72 7.33
N GLY A 159 -12.89 2.87 6.94
CA GLY A 159 -13.57 3.80 7.84
C GLY A 159 -15.08 3.86 7.63
N VAL A 160 -15.65 2.90 6.91
CA VAL A 160 -17.09 2.88 6.62
C VAL A 160 -17.86 2.42 7.88
N PRO A 161 -18.86 3.20 8.35
CA PRO A 161 -19.69 2.82 9.50
C PRO A 161 -20.41 1.47 9.30
N LYS A 162 -20.58 0.73 10.40
CA LYS A 162 -21.16 -0.63 10.37
C LYS A 162 -22.55 -0.65 9.75
N GLU A 163 -23.37 0.36 10.01
CA GLU A 163 -24.74 0.48 9.49
C GLU A 163 -24.74 0.52 7.95
N ILE A 164 -23.75 1.18 7.35
CA ILE A 164 -23.57 1.23 5.89
C ILE A 164 -23.06 -0.12 5.36
N VAL A 165 -22.16 -0.79 6.09
CA VAL A 165 -21.68 -2.14 5.75
C VAL A 165 -22.85 -3.13 5.76
N ASP A 166 -23.66 -3.14 6.81
CA ASP A 166 -24.85 -3.99 6.95
C ASP A 166 -25.84 -3.72 5.82
N SER A 167 -26.16 -2.46 5.56
CA SER A 167 -27.00 -2.03 4.43
C SER A 167 -26.46 -2.50 3.07
N TYR A 168 -25.15 -2.51 2.88
CA TYR A 168 -24.53 -3.02 1.65
C TYR A 168 -24.67 -4.54 1.56
N LEU A 169 -24.37 -5.27 2.65
CA LEU A 169 -24.48 -6.72 2.69
C LEU A 169 -25.93 -7.18 2.46
N GLN A 170 -26.93 -6.45 2.96
CA GLN A 170 -28.34 -6.75 2.66
C GLN A 170 -28.64 -6.76 1.15
N LYS A 171 -27.93 -5.92 0.36
CA LYS A 171 -28.11 -5.81 -1.10
C LYS A 171 -27.18 -6.75 -1.90
N ASN A 172 -26.05 -7.17 -1.32
CA ASN A 172 -25.09 -8.08 -1.96
C ASN A 172 -25.16 -9.47 -1.32
N ASN A 173 -26.05 -10.32 -1.84
CA ASN A 173 -26.29 -11.67 -1.30
C ASN A 173 -25.02 -12.53 -1.25
N TYR A 174 -24.16 -12.46 -2.27
CA TYR A 174 -22.95 -13.27 -2.36
C TYR A 174 -21.96 -12.94 -1.25
N MET A 175 -21.68 -11.65 -1.04
CA MET A 175 -20.78 -11.20 0.04
C MET A 175 -21.42 -11.45 1.40
N ARG A 176 -22.74 -11.22 1.54
CA ARG A 176 -23.49 -11.47 2.78
C ARG A 176 -23.35 -12.91 3.27
N GLU A 177 -23.58 -13.88 2.39
CA GLU A 177 -23.50 -15.31 2.74
C GLU A 177 -22.10 -15.69 3.24
N ALA A 178 -21.06 -15.19 2.58
CA ALA A 178 -19.67 -15.43 2.99
C ALA A 178 -19.36 -14.82 4.37
N TRP A 179 -19.82 -13.60 4.63
CA TRP A 179 -19.63 -12.90 5.89
C TRP A 179 -20.38 -13.57 7.05
N LEU A 180 -21.65 -13.95 6.85
CA LEU A 180 -22.44 -14.68 7.84
C LEU A 180 -21.80 -16.03 8.18
N LYS A 181 -21.29 -16.75 7.17
CA LYS A 181 -20.57 -18.02 7.38
C LYS A 181 -19.26 -17.84 8.17
N ALA A 182 -18.60 -16.70 8.01
CA ALA A 182 -17.42 -16.33 8.79
C ALA A 182 -17.76 -15.84 10.22
N GLY A 183 -19.04 -15.80 10.60
CA GLY A 183 -19.49 -15.43 11.93
C GLY A 183 -19.86 -13.95 12.10
N TYR A 184 -19.92 -13.18 11.02
CA TYR A 184 -20.38 -11.79 11.06
C TYR A 184 -21.87 -11.71 11.46
N LYS A 185 -22.24 -10.66 12.19
CA LYS A 185 -23.62 -10.39 12.61
C LYS A 185 -24.10 -9.08 12.00
N ILE A 186 -25.14 -9.17 11.19
CA ILE A 186 -25.84 -8.02 10.63
C ILE A 186 -26.83 -7.55 11.67
N ASP A 187 -26.72 -6.28 12.07
CA ASP A 187 -27.75 -5.69 12.92
C ASP A 187 -28.95 -5.42 12.01
N LYS A 188 -30.14 -5.85 12.44
CA LYS A 188 -31.35 -5.55 11.67
C LYS A 188 -31.62 -4.06 11.84
N ASP A 189 -31.92 -3.39 10.73
CA ASP A 189 -32.62 -2.12 10.79
C ASP A 189 -34.00 -2.41 11.41
N ASP A 190 -34.24 -1.93 12.63
CA ASP A 190 -35.56 -1.89 13.26
C ASP A 190 -36.50 -0.92 12.51
#